data_AF-X0X1J0-F1
#
_entry.id   AF-X0X1J0-F1
#
_cell.length_a   1.000
_cell.length_b   1.000
_cell.length_c   1.000
_cell.angle_alpha   90.00
_cell.angle_beta   90.00
_cell.angle_gamma   90.00
#
_symmetry.space_group_name_H-M   'P 1'
#
loop_
_entity.id
_entity.type
_entity.pdbx_description
1 polymer ?
#
loop_
_entity_poly.entity_id
_entity_poly.type
_entity_poly.pdbx_seq_one_letter_code
_entity_poly.pdbx_strand_id
1 'polypeptide(L)'
;GAAHLAGVLAAETALPVIGVPIASSPLAGWDALLATVQMPAGVPVATMAVGKAGARNAAILAAQILAVADSELEKRLERYKEELAEQVAERAAGLHEKLSTP
;
A
#
# COMPACT_ATOMS: atom_id res chain seq x y z
N GLY A 1 -2.71 16.86 6.09
CA GLY A 1 -1.61 17.75 6.50
C GLY A 1 -0.59 17.86 5.39
N ALA A 2 0.41 18.73 5.55
CA ALA A 2 1.51 18.83 4.60
C ALA A 2 2.46 17.62 4.73
N ALA A 3 2.45 16.72 3.74
CA ALA A 3 3.19 15.47 3.77
C ALA A 3 4.53 15.61 3.01
N HIS A 4 5.51 16.30 3.61
CA HIS A 4 6.79 16.58 2.95
C HIS A 4 7.87 15.50 3.17
N LEU A 5 7.73 14.67 4.20
CA LEU A 5 8.78 13.73 4.60
C LEU A 5 9.21 12.80 3.46
N ALA A 6 8.25 12.21 2.73
CA ALA A 6 8.57 11.30 1.64
C ALA A 6 9.32 12.00 0.50
N GLY A 7 8.92 13.24 0.14
CA GLY A 7 9.59 14.02 -0.89
C GLY A 7 11.00 14.44 -0.51
N VAL A 8 11.20 14.86 0.75
CA VAL A 8 12.54 15.20 1.27
C VAL A 8 13.45 13.97 1.24
N LEU A 9 12.97 12.83 1.74
CA LEU A 9 13.76 11.60 1.71
C LEU A 9 14.12 11.18 0.29
N ALA A 10 13.18 11.27 -0.67
CA ALA A 10 13.42 10.91 -2.06
C ALA A 10 14.44 11.84 -2.76
N ALA A 11 14.56 13.09 -2.32
CA ALA A 11 15.57 14.02 -2.84
C ALA A 11 16.98 13.71 -2.33
N GLU A 12 17.09 13.07 -1.15
CA GLU A 12 18.36 12.84 -0.44
C GLU A 12 18.88 11.40 -0.59
N THR A 13 18.23 10.55 -1.39
CA THR A 13 18.63 9.15 -1.57
C THR A 13 18.40 8.64 -2.98
N ALA A 14 19.23 7.69 -3.41
CA ALA A 14 19.02 6.92 -4.64
C ALA A 14 18.12 5.68 -4.42
N LEU A 15 17.77 5.36 -3.17
CA LEU A 15 16.90 4.23 -2.85
C LEU A 15 15.43 4.54 -3.15
N PRO A 16 14.60 3.53 -3.48
CA PRO A 16 13.16 3.73 -3.62
C PRO A 16 12.52 4.23 -2.32
N VAL A 17 11.68 5.25 -2.42
CA VAL A 17 10.89 5.78 -1.29
C VAL A 17 9.42 5.46 -1.49
N ILE A 18 8.80 4.83 -0.49
CA ILE A 18 7.37 4.53 -0.46
C ILE A 18 6.70 5.49 0.52
N GLY A 19 5.74 6.27 0.02
CA GLY A 19 4.99 7.25 0.80
C GLY A 19 3.62 6.73 1.23
N VAL A 20 3.26 6.91 2.50
CA VAL A 20 1.91 6.60 3.03
C VAL A 20 1.24 7.88 3.51
N PRO A 21 0.24 8.39 2.78
CA PRO A 21 -0.51 9.56 3.21
C PRO A 21 -1.31 9.27 4.49
N ILE A 22 -1.23 10.17 5.47
CA ILE A 22 -1.96 10.05 6.73
C ILE A 22 -3.13 11.04 6.76
N ALA A 23 -4.33 10.56 7.10
CA ALA A 23 -5.53 11.37 7.27
C ALA A 23 -5.47 12.17 8.58
N SER A 24 -4.65 13.23 8.60
CA SER A 24 -4.42 14.09 9.77
C SER A 24 -5.14 15.45 9.72
N SER A 25 -5.90 15.71 8.65
CA SER A 25 -6.60 16.98 8.44
C SER A 25 -8.10 16.77 8.23
N PRO A 26 -8.92 17.84 8.28
CA PRO A 26 -10.35 17.79 7.94
C PRO A 26 -10.64 17.32 6.50
N LEU A 27 -9.63 17.30 5.63
CA LEU A 27 -9.74 16.86 4.24
C LEU A 27 -9.60 15.34 4.08
N ALA A 28 -9.73 14.57 5.17
CA ALA A 28 -9.65 13.10 5.17
C ALA A 28 -8.38 12.54 4.48
N GLY A 29 -7.29 13.30 4.49
CA GLY A 29 -6.01 12.91 3.90
C GLY A 29 -5.86 13.18 2.39
N TRP A 30 -6.82 13.84 1.74
CA TRP A 30 -6.68 14.28 0.35
C TRP A 30 -5.49 15.23 0.13
N ASP A 31 -5.29 16.15 1.07
CA ASP A 31 -4.15 17.05 1.08
C ASP A 31 -2.82 16.29 1.22
N ALA A 32 -2.77 15.30 2.12
CA ALA A 32 -1.60 14.45 2.30
C ALA A 32 -1.34 13.57 1.06
N LEU A 33 -2.39 13.03 0.44
CA LEU A 33 -2.29 12.22 -0.77
C LEU A 33 -1.69 13.02 -1.91
N LEU A 34 -2.27 14.20 -2.19
CA LEU A 34 -1.80 15.09 -3.26
C LEU A 34 -0.37 15.58 -2.98
N ALA A 35 -0.05 15.94 -1.74
CA ALA A 35 1.30 16.36 -1.37
C ALA A 35 2.36 15.25 -1.51
N THR A 36 1.97 13.97 -1.41
CA THR A 36 2.90 12.83 -1.53
C THR A 36 3.03 12.35 -2.97
N VAL A 37 1.93 12.34 -3.75
CA VAL A 37 1.91 11.77 -5.11
C VAL A 37 2.35 12.76 -6.19
N GLN A 38 2.11 14.05 -6.01
CA GLN A 38 2.39 15.08 -7.02
C GLN A 38 3.86 15.51 -7.02
N MET A 39 4.77 14.55 -7.16
CA MET A 39 6.20 14.81 -7.21
C MET A 39 6.64 15.36 -8.57
N PRO A 40 7.61 16.29 -8.62
CA PRO A 40 8.19 16.75 -9.88
C PRO A 40 9.00 15.65 -10.57
N ALA A 41 9.27 15.82 -11.86
CA ALA A 41 10.11 14.92 -12.63
C ALA A 41 11.52 14.81 -12.01
N GLY A 42 12.03 13.58 -11.89
CA GLY A 42 13.38 13.28 -11.38
C GLY A 42 13.44 12.90 -9.90
N VAL A 43 12.39 13.12 -9.10
CA VAL A 43 12.36 12.77 -7.67
C VAL A 43 11.11 11.91 -7.35
N PRO A 44 11.10 10.62 -7.73
CA PRO A 44 9.89 9.80 -7.64
C PRO A 44 9.60 9.33 -6.20
N VAL A 45 8.30 9.23 -5.87
CA VAL A 45 7.79 8.59 -4.64
C VAL A 45 6.69 7.61 -5.00
N ALA A 46 6.79 6.36 -4.52
CA ALA A 46 5.74 5.37 -4.66
C ALA A 46 4.64 5.60 -3.60
N THR A 47 3.58 6.32 -3.98
CA THR A 47 2.52 6.72 -3.04
C THR A 47 1.43 5.66 -2.90
N MET A 48 1.13 5.25 -1.66
CA MET A 48 0.09 4.27 -1.35
C MET A 48 -1.27 4.94 -1.00
N ALA A 49 -2.28 4.11 -0.74
CA ALA A 49 -3.58 4.57 -0.25
C ALA A 49 -3.45 5.34 1.08
N VAL A 50 -4.49 6.11 1.44
CA VAL A 50 -4.49 6.88 2.69
C VAL A 50 -4.65 5.95 3.90
N GLY A 51 -3.85 6.18 4.95
CA GLY A 51 -4.01 5.56 6.26
C GLY A 51 -3.59 4.09 6.35
N LYS A 52 -4.34 3.30 7.15
CA LYS A 52 -3.95 1.93 7.52
C LYS A 52 -3.82 0.98 6.33
N ALA A 53 -4.72 1.09 5.35
CA ALA A 53 -4.63 0.30 4.13
C ALA A 53 -3.34 0.61 3.35
N GLY A 54 -2.98 1.89 3.27
CA GLY A 54 -1.72 2.34 2.69
C GLY A 54 -0.50 1.81 3.41
N ALA A 55 -0.50 1.82 4.73
CA ALA A 55 0.60 1.29 5.53
C ALA A 55 0.83 -0.20 5.28
N ARG A 56 -0.25 -1.01 5.21
CA ARG A 56 -0.17 -2.42 4.85
C ARG A 56 0.38 -2.60 3.44
N ASN A 57 -0.12 -1.83 2.47
CA ASN A 57 0.33 -1.92 1.09
C ASN A 57 1.78 -1.45 0.91
N ALA A 58 2.24 -0.47 1.68
CA ALA A 58 3.63 -0.03 1.67
C ALA A 58 4.58 -1.15 2.10
N ALA A 59 4.23 -1.87 3.18
CA ALA A 59 5.02 -3.02 3.64
C ALA A 59 5.03 -4.15 2.60
N ILE A 60 3.88 -4.43 1.97
CA ILE A 60 3.78 -5.45 0.91
C ILE A 60 4.59 -5.04 -0.32
N LEU A 61 4.51 -3.78 -0.77
CA LEU A 61 5.29 -3.29 -1.90
C LEU A 61 6.79 -3.31 -1.60
N ALA A 62 7.21 -2.92 -0.39
CA ALA A 62 8.60 -3.04 0.03
C ALA A 62 9.07 -4.51 -0.05
N ALA A 63 8.27 -5.45 0.45
CA ALA A 63 8.56 -6.87 0.34
C ALA A 63 8.63 -7.35 -1.12
N GLN A 64 7.74 -6.86 -2.00
CA GLN A 64 7.77 -7.19 -3.43
C GLN A 64 9.03 -6.67 -4.12
N ILE A 65 9.49 -5.45 -3.79
CA ILE A 65 10.74 -4.91 -4.31
C ILE A 65 11.93 -5.79 -3.88
N LEU A 66 11.97 -6.19 -2.61
CA LEU A 66 13.04 -7.06 -2.09
C LEU A 66 12.99 -8.47 -2.69
N ALA A 67 11.79 -9.02 -2.92
CA ALA A 67 11.60 -10.36 -3.47
C ALA A 67 12.16 -10.54 -4.88
N VAL A 68 12.35 -9.46 -5.66
CA VAL A 68 13.04 -9.51 -6.96
C VAL A 68 14.42 -10.18 -6.86
N ALA A 69 15.09 -10.02 -5.72
CA ALA A 69 16.40 -10.63 -5.46
C ALA A 69 16.36 -11.73 -4.37
N ASP A 70 15.17 -12.10 -3.88
CA ASP A 70 14.98 -13.05 -2.78
C ASP A 70 13.83 -14.03 -3.12
N SER A 71 14.22 -15.20 -3.64
CA SER A 71 13.27 -16.25 -4.04
C SER A 71 12.50 -16.88 -2.86
N GLU A 72 13.00 -16.80 -1.63
CA GLU A 72 12.25 -17.29 -0.48
C GLU A 72 11.15 -16.29 -0.12
N LEU A 73 11.46 -15.00 -0.15
CA LEU A 73 10.48 -13.94 0.06
C LEU A 73 9.42 -13.92 -1.05
N GLU A 74 9.81 -14.17 -2.30
CA GLU A 74 8.87 -14.35 -3.42
C GLU A 74 7.83 -15.43 -3.14
N LYS A 75 8.26 -16.64 -2.76
CA LYS A 75 7.36 -17.75 -2.40
C LYS A 75 6.45 -17.41 -1.22
N ARG A 76 6.95 -16.65 -0.24
CA ARG A 76 6.12 -16.18 0.89
C ARG A 76 5.04 -15.21 0.42
N LEU A 77 5.33 -14.35 -0.55
CA LEU A 77 4.36 -13.43 -1.15
C LEU A 77 3.34 -14.15 -2.02
N GLU A 78 3.74 -15.19 -2.75
CA GLU A 78 2.82 -16.05 -3.52
C GLU A 78 1.80 -16.72 -2.61
N ARG A 79 2.28 -17.41 -1.56
CA ARG A 79 1.40 -18.02 -0.55
C ARG A 79 0.48 -17.00 0.11
N TYR A 80 0.99 -15.82 0.45
CA TYR A 80 0.17 -14.75 0.99
C TYR A 80 -0.97 -14.32 0.03
N LYS A 81 -0.73 -14.34 -1.30
CA LYS A 81 -1.79 -14.05 -2.29
C LYS A 81 -2.82 -15.18 -2.38
N GLU A 82 -2.38 -16.43 -2.30
CA GLU A 82 -3.27 -17.60 -2.26
C GLU A 82 -4.20 -17.53 -1.05
N GLU A 83 -3.65 -17.32 0.15
CA GLU A 83 -4.41 -17.14 1.39
C GLU A 83 -5.44 -15.99 1.28
N LEU A 84 -5.08 -14.90 0.58
CA LEU A 84 -5.99 -13.77 0.37
C LEU A 84 -7.15 -14.14 -0.55
N ALA A 85 -6.89 -14.93 -1.60
CA ALA A 85 -7.92 -15.41 -2.51
C ALA A 85 -8.89 -16.37 -1.81
N GLU A 86 -8.36 -17.29 -0.99
CA GLU A 86 -9.15 -18.20 -0.15
C GLU A 86 -10.08 -17.42 0.80
N GLN A 87 -9.55 -16.43 1.53
CA GLN A 87 -10.34 -15.58 2.42
C GLN A 87 -11.48 -14.84 1.71
N VAL A 88 -11.25 -14.41 0.46
CA VAL A 88 -12.29 -13.74 -0.34
C VAL A 88 -13.36 -14.75 -0.76
N ALA A 89 -12.97 -15.95 -1.20
CA ALA A 89 -13.89 -17.01 -1.59
C ALA A 89 -14.78 -17.46 -0.40
N GLU A 90 -14.18 -17.64 0.78
CA GLU A 90 -14.91 -17.97 2.02
C GLU A 90 -15.93 -16.89 2.39
N ARG A 91 -15.53 -15.62 2.35
CA ARG A 91 -16.45 -14.50 2.63
C ARG A 91 -17.58 -14.42 1.63
N ALA A 92 -17.31 -14.68 0.36
CA ALA A 92 -18.33 -14.71 -0.69
C ALA A 92 -19.33 -15.85 -0.48
N ALA A 93 -18.86 -17.05 -0.15
CA ALA A 93 -19.71 -18.20 0.18
C ALA A 93 -20.61 -17.92 1.39
N GLY A 94 -20.03 -17.39 2.48
CA GLY A 94 -20.80 -17.03 3.68
C GLY A 94 -21.82 -15.91 3.45
N LEU A 95 -21.54 -14.98 2.52
CA LEU A 95 -22.53 -13.98 2.11
C LEU A 95 -23.67 -14.61 1.31
N HIS A 96 -23.36 -15.52 0.39
CA HIS A 96 -24.38 -16.23 -0.41
C HIS A 96 -25.33 -17.05 0.48
N GLU A 97 -24.81 -17.74 1.48
CA GLU A 97 -25.62 -18.50 2.45
C GLU A 97 -26.58 -17.59 3.23
N LYS A 98 -26.09 -16.45 3.74
CA LYS A 98 -26.94 -15.47 4.46
C LYS A 98 -28.04 -14.87 3.60
N LEU A 99 -27.80 -14.70 2.30
CA LEU A 99 -28.79 -14.16 1.36
C LEU A 99 -29.77 -15.22 0.86
N SER A 100 -29.42 -16.51 0.97
CA SER A 100 -30.24 -17.64 0.52
C SER A 100 -31.09 -18.25 1.63
N THR A 101 -30.90 -17.81 2.88
CA THR A 101 -31.74 -18.17 4.01
C THR A 101 -32.87 -17.12 4.11
N PRO A 102 -34.16 -17.52 4.04
CA PRO A 102 -35.30 -16.60 4.01
C PRO A 102 -35.48 -15.79 5.30
#